data_AF-A0A6L9LD71-F1
#
_entry.id   AF-A0A6L9LD71-F1
#
_cell.length_a   1.000
_cell.length_b   1.000
_cell.length_c   1.000
_cell.angle_alpha   90.00
_cell.angle_beta   90.00
_cell.angle_gamma   90.00
#
_symmetry.space_group_name_H-M   'P 1'
#
loop_
_entity.id
_entity.type
_entity.pdbx_description
1 polymer ?
#
loop_
_entity_poly.entity_id
_entity_poly.type
_entity_poly.pdbx_seq_one_letter_code
_entity_poly.pdbx_strand_id
1 'polypeptide(L)'
;MAHKMKMTIGNIIGLWFGVDTPIRQYKIKVNPELWEACQQVSVTFTPPSGAVSVDRYRKSDMVAFAIAVQQELSQYKPIEEEAYEYA
;
A
#
# COMPACT_ATOMS: atom_id res chain seq x y z
N MET A 1 -17.58 -12.98 5.62
CA MET A 1 -17.37 -11.73 4.85
C MET A 1 -16.02 -11.16 5.25
N ALA A 2 -14.96 -11.36 4.44
CA ALA A 2 -13.68 -10.72 4.70
C ALA A 2 -13.81 -9.23 4.38
N HIS A 3 -13.65 -8.35 5.38
CA HIS A 3 -13.78 -6.92 5.18
C HIS A 3 -12.54 -6.38 4.47
N LYS A 4 -12.59 -6.23 3.14
CA LYS A 4 -11.53 -5.59 2.35
C LYS A 4 -11.37 -4.14 2.82
N MET A 5 -10.15 -3.77 3.21
CA MET A 5 -9.86 -2.45 3.75
C MET A 5 -9.94 -1.41 2.63
N LYS A 6 -10.61 -0.28 2.89
CA LYS A 6 -10.53 0.86 1.97
C LYS A 6 -9.09 1.34 1.90
N MET A 7 -8.57 1.58 0.70
CA MET A 7 -7.19 2.03 0.46
C MET A 7 -7.06 3.53 0.72
N THR A 8 -7.40 3.99 1.92
CA THR A 8 -7.21 5.38 2.33
C THR A 8 -5.80 5.57 2.90
N ILE A 9 -5.27 6.80 2.82
CA ILE A 9 -3.94 7.14 3.37
C ILE A 9 -3.77 6.64 4.80
N GLY A 10 -4.74 6.91 5.68
CA GLY A 10 -4.67 6.48 7.09
C GLY A 10 -4.66 4.96 7.26
N ASN A 11 -5.40 4.24 6.43
CA ASN A 11 -5.43 2.77 6.46
C ASN A 11 -4.10 2.16 6.01
N ILE A 12 -3.48 2.73 4.97
CA ILE A 12 -2.17 2.30 4.47
C ILE A 12 -1.09 2.59 5.52
N ILE A 13 -1.10 3.79 6.10
CA ILE A 13 -0.15 4.17 7.17
C ILE A 13 -0.30 3.21 8.36
N GLY A 14 -1.52 2.97 8.83
CA GLY A 14 -1.78 2.09 9.96
C GLY A 14 -1.46 0.62 9.68
N LEU A 15 -1.57 0.16 8.43
CA LEU A 15 -1.18 -1.19 8.03
C LEU A 15 0.34 -1.32 7.99
N TRP A 16 1.04 -0.38 7.36
CA TRP A 16 2.48 -0.49 7.12
C TRP A 16 3.29 -0.11 8.36
N PHE A 17 3.08 1.09 8.90
CA PHE A 17 3.85 1.66 10.02
C PHE A 17 3.25 1.35 11.41
N GLY A 18 2.12 0.64 11.46
CA GLY A 18 1.47 0.26 12.71
C GLY A 18 2.27 -0.80 13.48
N VAL A 19 2.09 -0.83 14.80
CA VAL A 19 2.66 -1.85 15.69
C VAL A 19 2.21 -3.26 15.31
N ASP A 20 3.11 -4.22 15.46
CA ASP A 20 2.78 -5.62 15.16
C ASP A 20 1.80 -6.19 16.20
N THR A 21 0.56 -6.32 15.79
CA THR A 21 -0.55 -6.77 16.64
C THR A 21 -1.35 -7.85 15.92
N PRO A 22 -2.06 -8.75 16.64
CA PRO A 22 -2.91 -9.76 16.00
C PRO A 22 -3.94 -9.15 15.03
N ILE A 23 -4.45 -7.97 15.34
CA ILE A 23 -5.40 -7.24 14.48
C ILE A 23 -4.70 -6.77 13.19
N ARG A 24 -3.46 -6.30 13.27
CA ARG A 24 -2.67 -5.92 12.08
C ARG A 24 -2.34 -7.14 11.22
N GLN A 25 -1.91 -8.24 11.84
CA GLN A 25 -1.65 -9.50 11.14
C GLN A 25 -2.90 -10.04 10.44
N TYR A 26 -4.07 -9.94 11.07
CA TYR A 26 -5.34 -10.25 10.43
C TYR A 26 -5.62 -9.33 9.22
N LYS A 27 -5.41 -8.02 9.36
CA LYS A 27 -5.57 -7.06 8.24
C LYS A 27 -4.64 -7.36 7.07
N ILE A 28 -3.40 -7.76 7.33
CA ILE A 28 -2.44 -8.19 6.29
C ILE A 28 -2.98 -9.44 5.57
N LYS A 29 -3.41 -10.46 6.32
CA LYS A 29 -3.94 -11.72 5.75
C LYS A 29 -5.15 -11.51 4.85
N VAL A 30 -6.04 -10.57 5.18
CA VAL A 30 -7.27 -10.31 4.40
C VAL A 30 -7.09 -9.24 3.33
N ASN A 31 -5.91 -8.61 3.22
CA ASN A 31 -5.58 -7.61 2.19
C ASN A 31 -4.17 -7.85 1.60
N PRO A 32 -3.91 -9.02 0.99
CA PRO A 32 -2.59 -9.37 0.47
C PRO A 32 -2.10 -8.42 -0.63
N GLU A 33 -2.97 -8.01 -1.57
CA GLU A 33 -2.64 -7.05 -2.64
C GLU A 33 -2.10 -5.71 -2.09
N LEU A 34 -2.75 -5.20 -1.04
CA LEU A 34 -2.33 -3.96 -0.41
C LEU A 34 -0.98 -4.13 0.31
N TRP A 35 -0.77 -5.29 0.96
CA TRP A 35 0.49 -5.58 1.63
C TRP A 35 1.64 -5.69 0.63
N GLU A 36 1.44 -6.39 -0.48
CA GLU A 36 2.41 -6.53 -1.56
C GLU A 36 2.79 -5.17 -2.16
N ALA A 37 1.81 -4.31 -2.46
CA ALA A 37 2.10 -2.96 -2.95
C ALA A 37 2.90 -2.12 -1.93
N CYS A 38 2.62 -2.25 -0.63
CA CYS A 38 3.45 -1.60 0.39
C CYS A 38 4.89 -2.13 0.35
N GLN A 39 5.08 -3.44 0.19
CA GLN A 39 6.42 -4.03 0.07
C GLN A 39 7.15 -3.52 -1.17
N GLN A 40 6.49 -3.50 -2.34
CA GLN A 40 7.07 -3.01 -3.59
C GLN A 40 7.51 -1.54 -3.48
N VAL A 41 6.61 -0.68 -2.99
CA VAL A 41 6.92 0.75 -2.80
C VAL A 41 8.05 0.93 -1.79
N SER A 42 8.13 0.11 -0.73
CA SER A 42 9.20 0.25 0.27
C SER A 42 10.62 0.05 -0.27
N VAL A 43 10.78 -0.65 -1.39
CA VAL A 43 12.08 -0.89 -2.02
C VAL A 43 12.58 0.35 -2.78
N THR A 44 11.66 1.08 -3.43
CA THR A 44 12.00 2.19 -4.34
C THR A 44 11.70 3.57 -3.75
N PHE A 45 10.93 3.63 -2.67
CA PHE A 45 10.48 4.88 -2.07
C PHE A 45 11.62 5.68 -1.45
N THR A 46 11.74 6.93 -1.89
CA THR A 46 12.65 7.92 -1.29
C THR A 46 11.84 8.90 -0.46
N PRO A 47 12.02 8.94 0.87
CA PRO A 47 11.25 9.85 1.73
C PRO A 47 11.65 11.31 1.49
N PRO A 48 10.68 12.24 1.43
CA PRO A 48 10.96 13.65 1.18
C PRO A 48 11.80 14.32 2.27
N SER A 49 11.79 13.79 3.50
CA SER A 49 12.65 14.27 4.58
C SER A 49 14.12 13.84 4.46
N GLY A 50 14.44 12.91 3.56
CA GLY A 50 15.76 12.26 3.49
C GLY A 50 16.01 11.25 4.62
N ALA A 51 14.97 10.78 5.32
CA ALA A 51 15.10 9.76 6.34
C ALA A 51 15.71 8.45 5.78
N VAL A 52 16.74 7.93 6.46
CA VAL A 52 17.45 6.71 6.03
C VAL A 52 16.81 5.41 6.53
N SER A 53 15.87 5.50 7.48
CA SER A 53 15.15 4.35 8.02
C SER A 53 13.71 4.70 8.35
N VAL A 54 12.84 3.69 8.31
CA VAL A 54 11.40 3.82 8.57
C VAL A 54 11.10 4.38 9.96
N ASP A 55 11.89 4.05 10.98
CA ASP A 55 11.73 4.58 12.35
C ASP A 55 11.94 6.10 12.44
N ARG A 56 12.57 6.70 11.43
CA ARG A 56 12.82 8.14 11.36
C ARG A 56 11.81 8.87 10.46
N TYR A 57 10.84 8.15 9.89
CA TYR A 57 9.85 8.75 9.02
C TYR A 57 8.99 9.74 9.80
N ARG A 58 8.90 10.95 9.25
CA ARG A 58 7.97 11.96 9.73
C ARG A 58 6.59 11.68 9.16
N LYS A 59 5.58 12.38 9.69
CA LYS A 59 4.22 12.33 9.15
C LYS A 59 4.17 12.61 7.65
N SER A 60 4.98 13.54 7.15
CA SER A 60 5.11 13.84 5.71
C SER A 60 5.59 12.64 4.90
N ASP A 61 6.56 11.88 5.43
CA ASP A 61 7.12 10.71 4.75
C ASP A 61 6.10 9.57 4.72
N MET A 62 5.39 9.34 5.84
CA MET A 62 4.33 8.33 5.90
C MET A 62 3.18 8.63 4.95
N VAL A 63 2.80 9.90 4.81
CA VAL A 63 1.77 10.34 3.86
C VAL A 63 2.25 10.18 2.42
N ALA A 64 3.46 10.61 2.10
CA ALA A 64 4.04 10.44 0.77
C ALA A 64 4.16 8.97 0.38
N PHE A 65 4.57 8.10 1.32
CA PHE A 65 4.61 6.66 1.12
C PHE A 65 3.21 6.10 0.80
N ALA A 66 2.20 6.48 1.58
CA ALA A 66 0.85 6.01 1.36
C ALA A 66 0.27 6.47 0.01
N ILE A 67 0.62 7.67 -0.45
CA ILE A 67 0.25 8.15 -1.79
C ILE A 67 0.94 7.31 -2.88
N ALA A 68 2.24 7.01 -2.72
CA ALA A 68 2.96 6.15 -3.65
C ALA A 68 2.34 4.75 -3.74
N VAL A 69 1.91 4.17 -2.61
CA VAL A 69 1.17 2.88 -2.59
C VAL A 69 -0.17 2.98 -3.32
N GLN A 70 -0.93 4.08 -3.16
CA GLN A 70 -2.17 4.27 -3.91
C GLN A 70 -1.92 4.35 -5.42
N GLN A 71 -0.83 5.00 -5.83
CA GLN A 71 -0.45 5.11 -7.24
C GLN A 71 -0.08 3.74 -7.82
N GLU A 72 0.74 2.97 -7.11
CA GLU A 72 1.11 1.60 -7.50
C GLU A 72 -0.14 0.74 -7.75
N LEU A 73 -1.07 0.72 -6.79
CA LEU A 73 -2.29 -0.06 -6.89
C LEU A 73 -3.27 0.46 -7.96
N SER A 74 -3.20 1.75 -8.30
CA SER A 74 -4.02 2.33 -9.38
C SER A 74 -3.44 2.02 -10.76
N GLN A 75 -2.12 1.91 -10.86
CA GLN A 75 -1.41 1.48 -12.07
C GLN A 75 -1.54 -0.03 -12.28
N TYR A 76 -1.63 -0.80 -11.20
CA TYR A 76 -2.00 -2.22 -11.21
C TYR A 76 -3.50 -2.43 -11.42
N LYS A 77 -4.08 -1.81 -12.46
CA LYS A 77 -5.27 -2.39 -13.07
C LYS A 77 -4.75 -3.48 -14.00
N PRO A 78 -5.02 -4.78 -13.74
CA PRO A 78 -4.83 -5.76 -14.80
C PRO A 78 -5.62 -5.26 -16.00
N ILE A 79 -4.94 -5.24 -17.16
CA ILE A 79 -5.59 -5.02 -18.44
C ILE A 79 -6.68 -6.09 -18.49
N GLU A 80 -7.94 -5.71 -18.22
CA GLU A 80 -9.07 -6.51 -18.65
C GLU A 80 -8.90 -6.55 -20.16
N GLU A 81 -8.51 -7.71 -20.69
CA GLU A 81 -8.49 -7.97 -22.12
C GLU A 81 -9.86 -7.53 -22.66
N GLU A 82 -9.90 -6.37 -23.32
CA GLU A 82 -10.95 -6.05 -24.26
C GLU A 82 -10.88 -7.17 -25.31
N ALA A 83 -11.74 -8.16 -25.12
CA ALA A 83 -11.96 -9.21 -26.08
C ALA A 83 -12.20 -8.54 -27.43
N TYR A 84 -11.22 -8.67 -28.33
CA TYR A 84 -11.42 -8.41 -29.74
C TYR A 84 -12.44 -9.44 -30.24
N GLU A 85 -13.71 -9.11 -30.13
CA GLU A 85 -14.77 -9.83 -30.82
C GLU A 85 -14.72 -9.38 -32.29
N TYR A 86 -14.03 -10.18 -33.11
CA TYR A 86 -14.25 -10.19 -34.55
C TYR A 86 -15.63 -10.79 -34.80
N ALA A 87 -16.59 -9.96 -35.21
CA ALA A 87 -17.81 -10.36 -35.92
C ALA A 87 -18.19 -9.30 -36.95
#